data_AF-A0A0D5A2D1-F1
#
_entry.id   AF-A0A0D5A2D1-F1
#
_cell.length_a   1.000
_cell.length_b   1.000
_cell.length_c   1.000
_cell.angle_alpha   90.00
_cell.angle_beta   90.00
_cell.angle_gamma   90.00
#
_symmetry.space_group_name_H-M   'P 1'
#
loop_
_entity.id
_entity.type
_entity.pdbx_description
1 polymer ?
#
loop_
_entity_poly.entity_id
_entity_poly.type
_entity_poly.pdbx_seq_one_letter_code
_entity_poly.pdbx_strand_id
1 'polypeptide(L)' 'MPRQKSKKKLTSKIIQANEEKKTTPRTAKIVLFVFGVGPLILMCLFLSSNGFFNSP' A
#
# COMPACT_ATOMS: atom_id res chain seq x y z
N MET A 1 -33.93 47.89 -1.97
CA MET A 1 -34.01 46.41 -1.81
C MET A 1 -32.76 45.92 -1.08
N PRO A 2 -32.85 45.30 0.10
CA PRO A 2 -31.68 44.70 0.73
C PRO A 2 -31.37 43.34 0.08
N ARG A 3 -30.14 43.21 -0.45
CA ARG A 3 -29.62 41.98 -1.07
C ARG A 3 -29.32 40.94 0.02
N GLN A 4 -29.87 39.73 -0.12
CA GLN A 4 -29.64 38.64 0.83
C GLN A 4 -28.16 38.28 0.92
N LYS A 5 -27.61 38.21 2.15
CA LYS A 5 -26.25 37.77 2.41
C LYS A 5 -26.19 36.24 2.26
N SER A 6 -25.49 35.77 1.24
CA SER A 6 -25.20 34.34 1.02
C SER A 6 -24.50 33.75 2.24
N LYS A 7 -25.14 32.76 2.89
CA LYS A 7 -24.58 32.07 4.05
C LYS A 7 -23.49 31.11 3.58
N LYS A 8 -22.27 31.31 4.08
CA LYS A 8 -21.09 30.46 3.88
C LYS A 8 -21.41 28.98 4.17
N LYS A 9 -21.31 28.10 3.17
CA LYS A 9 -21.13 26.66 3.38
C LYS A 9 -19.66 26.41 3.74
N LEU A 10 -19.32 26.41 5.03
CA LEU A 10 -17.96 26.14 5.51
C LEU A 10 -17.78 24.74 6.12
N THR A 11 -18.80 23.88 6.11
CA THR A 11 -18.80 22.66 6.94
C THR A 11 -18.69 21.37 6.14
N SER A 12 -17.80 21.30 5.15
CA SER A 12 -17.53 20.05 4.40
C SER A 12 -16.07 19.59 4.43
N LYS A 13 -15.24 20.15 5.34
CA LYS A 13 -13.80 19.81 5.45
C LYS A 13 -13.42 19.04 6.72
N ILE A 14 -14.38 18.69 7.59
CA ILE A 14 -14.06 18.03 8.87
C ILE A 14 -14.27 16.51 8.80
N ILE A 15 -15.07 16.02 7.84
CA ILE A 15 -15.30 14.58 7.61
C ILE A 15 -14.38 14.07 6.48
N GLN A 16 -13.07 14.29 6.60
CA GLN A 16 -12.06 13.65 5.71
C GLN A 16 -10.86 13.12 6.50
N ALA A 17 -11.01 12.93 7.81
CA ALA A 17 -9.94 12.38 8.67
C ALA A 17 -10.01 10.85 8.80
N ASN A 18 -11.06 10.21 8.29
CA ASN A 18 -11.30 8.77 8.39
C ASN A 18 -11.78 8.17 7.05
N GLU A 19 -11.52 8.87 5.95
CA GLU A 19 -11.67 8.27 4.63
C GLU A 19 -10.43 7.40 4.43
N GLU A 20 -10.66 6.10 4.56
CA GLU A 20 -9.89 5.06 3.90
C GLU A 20 -8.37 5.18 4.03
N LYS A 21 -7.81 4.48 5.03
CA LYS A 21 -6.56 3.75 4.80
C LYS A 21 -6.80 2.66 3.74
N LYS A 22 -7.27 3.04 2.55
CA LYS A 22 -7.14 2.25 1.33
C LYS A 22 -5.64 2.15 1.17
N THR A 23 -5.10 1.01 1.61
CA THR A 23 -3.75 0.62 1.27
C THR A 23 -3.59 0.93 -0.20
N THR A 24 -2.75 1.92 -0.51
CA THR A 24 -2.60 2.39 -1.89
C THR A 24 -2.33 1.14 -2.73
N PRO A 25 -2.99 0.96 -3.90
CA PRO A 25 -2.90 -0.29 -4.66
C PRO A 25 -1.46 -0.68 -5.01
N ARG A 26 -0.52 0.27 -4.96
CA ARG A 26 0.93 0.02 -5.06
C ARG A 26 1.52 -0.61 -3.80
N THR A 27 1.13 -0.16 -2.61
CA THR A 27 1.57 -0.75 -1.33
C THR A 27 1.14 -2.20 -1.22
N ALA A 28 -0.11 -2.53 -1.56
CA ALA A 28 -0.59 -3.91 -1.55
C ALA A 28 0.24 -4.81 -2.49
N LYS A 29 0.59 -4.32 -3.68
CA LYS A 29 1.46 -5.03 -4.64
C LYS A 29 2.88 -5.22 -4.10
N ILE A 30 3.45 -4.22 -3.46
CA ILE A 30 4.80 -4.29 -2.86
C ILE A 30 4.81 -5.32 -1.72
N VAL A 31 3.81 -5.30 -0.84
CA VAL A 31 3.66 -6.28 0.24
C VAL A 31 3.53 -7.67 -0.35
N LEU A 32 2.67 -7.87 -1.35
CA LEU A 32 2.49 -9.17 -1.99
C LEU A 32 3.77 -9.67 -2.68
N PHE A 33 4.56 -8.77 -3.27
CA PHE A 33 5.84 -9.11 -3.88
C PHE A 33 6.89 -9.51 -2.83
N VAL A 34 7.03 -8.73 -1.75
CA VAL A 34 8.00 -9.01 -0.67
C VAL A 34 7.63 -10.27 0.10
N PHE A 35 6.34 -10.52 0.36
CA PHE A 35 5.89 -11.71 1.10
C PHE A 35 5.68 -12.94 0.20
N GLY A 36 5.33 -12.77 -1.08
CA GLY A 36 5.14 -13.88 -2.01
C GLY A 36 6.45 -14.32 -2.66
N VAL A 37 7.14 -13.39 -3.32
CA VAL A 37 8.35 -13.68 -4.10
C VAL A 37 9.61 -13.61 -3.22
N GLY A 38 9.64 -12.71 -2.23
CA GLY A 38 10.80 -12.52 -1.35
C GLY A 38 11.28 -13.80 -0.65
N PRO A 39 10.42 -14.60 0.02
CA PRO A 39 10.83 -15.84 0.65
C PRO A 39 11.35 -16.85 -0.37
N LEU A 40 10.73 -16.92 -1.55
CA LEU A 40 11.13 -17.83 -2.64
C LEU A 40 12.53 -17.52 -3.14
N ILE A 41 12.84 -16.24 -3.40
CA ILE A 41 14.19 -15.80 -3.81
C ILE A 41 15.20 -16.10 -2.70
N LEU A 42 14.88 -15.78 -1.44
CA LEU A 42 15.76 -16.03 -0.31
C LEU A 42 16.04 -17.53 -0.14
N MET A 43 15.03 -18.38 -0.33
CA MET A 43 15.15 -19.83 -0.22
C MET A 43 16.01 -20.39 -1.36
N CYS A 44 15.81 -19.94 -2.60
CA CYS A 44 16.68 -20.31 -3.72
C CYS A 44 18.14 -19.88 -3.49
N LEU A 45 18.36 -18.67 -2.98
CA LEU A 45 19.71 -18.17 -2.65
C LEU A 45 20.35 -19.04 -1.56
N PHE A 46 19.61 -19.37 -0.50
CA PHE A 46 20.06 -20.23 0.58
C PHE A 46 20.42 -21.64 0.09
N LEU A 47 19.57 -22.26 -0.73
CA LEU A 47 19.84 -23.57 -1.34
C LEU A 47 21.06 -23.54 -2.25
N SER A 48 21.20 -22.47 -3.05
CA SER A 48 22.37 -22.30 -3.92
C SER A 48 23.66 -22.20 -3.11
N SER A 49 23.68 -21.43 -2.01
CA SER A 49 24.84 -21.32 -1.12
C SER A 49 25.19 -22.63 -0.40
N ASN A 50 24.20 -23.50 -0.15
CA ASN A 50 24.43 -24.84 0.42
C ASN A 50 24.78 -25.89 -0.65
N GLY A 51 24.92 -25.50 -1.92
CA GLY A 51 25.24 -26.42 -3.00
C GLY A 51 24.10 -27.37 -3.39
N PHE A 52 22.86 -27.09 -2.98
CA PHE A 52 21.69 -27.94 -3.29
C PHE A 52 21.43 -28.07 -4.81
N PHE A 53 21.74 -27.03 -5.57
CA PHE A 53 21.60 -27.02 -7.03
C PHE A 53 22.88 -27.43 -7.77
N ASN A 54 24.00 -27.63 -7.06
CA ASN A 54 25.14 -28.27 -7.67
C ASN A 54 24.78 -29.76 -7.79
N SER A 55 24.67 -30.24 -9.04
CA SER A 55 24.60 -31.68 -9.29
C SER A 55 25.85 -32.36 -8.71
N PRO A 56 25.74 -33.64 -8.29
CA PRO A 56 26.90 -34.43 -7.89
C PRO A 56 27.95 -34.48 -9.01
#